data_AF-A0A2T5NMX2-F1
#
_entry.id   AF-A0A2T5NMX2-F1
#
_cell.length_a   1.000
_cell.length_b   1.000
_cell.length_c   1.000
_cell.angle_alpha   90.00
_cell.angle_beta   90.00
_cell.angle_gamma   90.00
#
_symmetry.space_group_name_H-M   'P 1'
#
loop_
_entity.id
_entity.type
_entity.pdbx_description
1 polymer ?
#
loop_
_entity_poly.entity_id
_entity_poly.type
_entity_poly.pdbx_seq_one_letter_code
_entity_poly.pdbx_strand_id
1 'polypeptide(L)'
;MTQYLPLGISSEDLNFLIKHGVKLDKRKKQQMLQAYNFKERPSTTTLIDFFGKLDISPAQDYLEFLSKYNGGKPEPSAIKIKTKSISIQYFYAHSTPLASCTLDYAITMYKGRIPLGYIPIAHDSGGSLLLLSCIGNNKGEVYYWDHNDEADCSAEPFFGNMAKVATSFTDLDRMFQ
;
A
#
# COMPACT_ATOMS: atom_id res chain seq x y z
N MET A 1 14.11 -12.25 -5.41
CA MET A 1 13.82 -11.04 -4.61
C MET A 1 12.85 -10.21 -5.41
N THR A 2 11.74 -9.84 -4.80
CA THR A 2 10.72 -8.97 -5.39
C THR A 2 11.34 -7.62 -5.74
N GLN A 3 11.03 -7.12 -6.93
CA GLN A 3 11.38 -5.75 -7.29
C GLN A 3 10.21 -4.84 -6.96
N TYR A 4 10.52 -3.62 -6.51
CA TYR A 4 9.51 -2.58 -6.28
C TYR A 4 9.75 -1.45 -7.28
N LEU A 5 8.97 -1.47 -8.36
CA LEU A 5 9.04 -0.46 -9.40
C LEU A 5 8.51 0.89 -8.89
N PRO A 6 8.96 2.02 -9.46
CA PRO A 6 8.50 3.34 -9.03
C PRO A 6 6.98 3.51 -9.12
N LEU A 7 6.43 4.29 -8.20
CA LEU A 7 5.06 4.81 -8.30
C LEU A 7 4.96 5.77 -9.49
N GLY A 8 3.77 5.99 -10.04
CA GLY A 8 3.61 6.85 -11.22
C GLY A 8 3.86 6.12 -12.54
N ILE A 9 4.28 6.85 -13.57
CA ILE A 9 4.40 6.33 -14.95
C ILE A 9 5.61 6.95 -15.66
N SER A 10 6.29 6.16 -16.49
CA SER A 10 7.40 6.63 -17.32
C SER A 10 6.92 7.62 -18.38
N SER A 11 7.85 8.39 -18.96
CA SER A 11 7.54 9.28 -20.09
C SER A 11 7.05 8.50 -21.30
N GLU A 12 7.65 7.34 -21.56
CA GLU A 12 7.34 6.43 -22.65
C GLU A 12 5.91 5.89 -22.51
N ASP A 13 5.57 5.34 -21.34
CA ASP A 13 4.23 4.79 -21.09
C ASP A 13 3.17 5.89 -21.06
N LEU A 14 3.48 7.08 -20.54
CA LEU A 14 2.55 8.21 -20.57
C LEU A 14 2.23 8.61 -22.01
N ASN A 15 3.26 8.70 -22.86
CA ASN A 15 3.09 9.01 -24.27
C ASN A 15 2.29 7.92 -24.98
N PHE A 16 2.53 6.65 -24.64
CA PHE A 16 1.75 5.52 -25.13
C PHE A 16 0.27 5.67 -24.77
N LEU A 17 -0.07 5.92 -23.50
CA LEU A 17 -1.46 6.09 -23.05
C LEU A 17 -2.15 7.27 -23.75
N ILE A 18 -1.48 8.42 -23.86
CA ILE A 18 -2.03 9.61 -24.53
C ILE A 18 -2.30 9.32 -26.01
N LYS A 19 -1.36 8.64 -26.69
CA LYS A 19 -1.52 8.21 -28.09
C LYS A 19 -2.73 7.30 -28.29
N HIS A 20 -3.09 6.51 -27.27
CA HIS A 20 -4.25 5.61 -27.29
C HIS A 20 -5.51 6.23 -26.65
N GLY A 21 -5.57 7.56 -26.56
CA GLY A 21 -6.81 8.29 -26.23
C GLY A 21 -7.05 8.53 -24.74
N VAL A 22 -6.12 8.16 -23.86
CA VAL A 22 -6.24 8.47 -22.42
C VAL A 22 -6.07 9.98 -22.21
N LYS A 23 -7.14 10.62 -21.73
CA LYS A 23 -7.15 12.05 -21.40
C LYS A 23 -6.70 12.25 -19.96
N LEU A 24 -5.57 12.93 -19.78
CA LEU A 24 -5.05 13.35 -18.48
C LEU A 24 -4.86 14.87 -18.48
N ASP A 25 -5.19 15.53 -17.39
CA ASP A 25 -4.87 16.94 -17.22
C ASP A 25 -3.35 17.14 -17.03
N LYS A 26 -2.88 18.37 -17.30
CA LYS A 26 -1.44 18.70 -17.26
C LYS A 26 -0.83 18.42 -15.89
N ARG A 27 -1.56 18.69 -14.80
CA ARG A 27 -1.08 18.52 -13.43
C ARG A 27 -0.90 17.04 -13.11
N LYS A 28 -1.89 16.20 -13.42
CA LYS A 28 -1.79 14.74 -13.23
C LYS A 28 -0.63 14.15 -14.01
N LYS A 29 -0.45 14.53 -15.28
CA LYS A 29 0.71 14.10 -16.09
C LYS A 29 2.03 14.40 -15.37
N GLN A 30 2.19 15.65 -14.93
CA GLN A 30 3.39 16.08 -14.22
C GLN A 30 3.60 15.30 -12.92
N GLN A 31 2.55 15.10 -12.12
CA GLN A 31 2.65 14.35 -10.87
C GLN A 31 3.01 12.88 -11.10
N MET A 32 2.45 12.23 -12.12
CA MET A 32 2.77 10.84 -12.42
C MET A 32 4.22 10.67 -12.89
N LEU A 33 4.75 11.60 -13.69
CA LEU A 33 6.17 11.61 -14.10
C LEU A 33 7.09 11.92 -12.92
N GLN A 34 6.72 12.85 -12.05
CA GLN A 34 7.49 13.18 -10.86
C GLN A 34 7.55 11.98 -9.91
N ALA A 35 6.44 11.27 -9.69
CA ALA A 35 6.42 10.07 -8.86
C ALA A 35 7.29 8.94 -9.44
N TYR A 36 7.33 8.78 -10.76
CA TYR A 36 8.18 7.77 -11.41
C TYR A 36 9.68 8.02 -11.16
N ASN A 37 10.05 9.29 -11.16
CA ASN A 37 11.42 9.73 -10.90
C ASN A 37 11.71 9.98 -9.41
N PHE A 38 10.74 9.76 -8.52
CA PHE A 38 10.91 10.00 -7.09
C PHE A 38 11.75 8.89 -6.47
N LYS A 39 12.92 9.26 -5.92
CA LYS A 39 13.89 8.31 -5.34
C LYS A 39 14.15 8.54 -3.86
N GLU A 40 13.47 9.51 -3.24
CA GLU A 40 13.65 9.77 -1.82
C GLU A 40 13.12 8.60 -1.00
N ARG A 41 13.86 8.30 0.07
CA ARG A 41 13.56 7.21 1.00
C ARG A 41 13.61 7.76 2.42
N PRO A 42 12.59 7.47 3.25
CA PRO A 42 12.59 7.95 4.62
C PRO A 42 13.65 7.21 5.43
N SER A 43 14.30 7.93 6.35
CA SER A 43 15.12 7.29 7.37
C SER A 43 14.24 6.54 8.36
N THR A 44 14.80 5.56 9.07
CA THR A 44 14.09 4.87 10.15
C THR A 44 13.56 5.85 11.20
N THR A 45 14.33 6.88 11.56
CA THR A 45 13.89 7.93 12.49
C THR A 45 12.68 8.69 11.96
N THR A 46 12.71 9.09 10.68
CA THR A 46 11.57 9.76 10.03
C THR A 46 10.30 8.90 10.08
N LEU A 47 10.43 7.59 9.83
CA LEU A 47 9.31 6.66 9.90
C LEU A 47 8.77 6.52 11.33
N ILE A 48 9.67 6.35 12.31
CA ILE A 48 9.28 6.26 13.73
C ILE A 48 8.54 7.53 14.15
N ASP A 49 9.03 8.71 13.80
CA ASP A 49 8.38 9.98 14.11
C ASP A 49 7.02 10.11 13.42
N PHE A 50 6.91 9.68 12.15
CA PHE A 50 5.66 9.67 11.41
C PHE A 50 4.60 8.80 12.08
N PHE A 51 4.93 7.54 12.37
CA PHE A 51 3.98 6.61 13.00
C PHE A 51 3.70 6.99 14.47
N GLY A 52 4.69 7.53 15.19
CA GLY A 52 4.54 8.02 16.55
C GLY A 52 3.52 9.15 16.67
N LYS A 53 3.45 10.07 15.69
CA LYS A 53 2.41 11.12 15.64
C LYS A 53 0.99 10.57 15.45
N LEU A 54 0.87 9.32 15.01
CA LEU A 54 -0.39 8.62 14.81
C LEU A 54 -0.69 7.66 15.96
N ASP A 55 0.14 7.62 17.00
CA ASP A 55 0.10 6.63 18.09
C ASP A 55 0.18 5.18 17.59
N ILE A 56 0.91 4.96 16.50
CA ILE A 56 1.08 3.66 15.85
C ILE A 56 2.55 3.23 15.95
N SER A 57 2.77 1.93 16.13
CA SER A 57 4.11 1.35 16.09
C SER A 57 4.08 0.09 15.22
N PRO A 58 4.48 0.18 13.94
CA PRO A 58 4.56 -0.98 13.05
C PRO A 58 5.64 -1.98 13.46
N ALA A 59 5.62 -3.15 12.85
CA ALA A 59 6.71 -4.12 12.99
C ALA A 59 7.98 -3.64 12.27
N GLN A 60 9.13 -4.10 12.76
CA GLN A 60 10.45 -3.65 12.33
C GLN A 60 10.72 -3.95 10.84
N ASP A 61 10.28 -5.10 10.35
CA ASP A 61 10.49 -5.51 8.96
C ASP A 61 9.73 -4.64 7.95
N TYR A 62 8.56 -4.13 8.33
CA TYR A 62 7.84 -3.15 7.52
C TYR A 62 8.53 -1.78 7.48
N LEU A 63 9.14 -1.36 8.59
CA LEU A 63 9.95 -0.13 8.62
C LEU A 63 11.19 -0.26 7.73
N GLU A 64 11.83 -1.43 7.71
CA GLU A 64 12.95 -1.73 6.82
C GLU A 64 12.53 -1.70 5.35
N PHE A 65 11.37 -2.26 5.02
CA PHE A 65 10.79 -2.16 3.69
C PHE A 65 10.60 -0.70 3.26
N LEU A 66 9.94 0.12 4.08
CA LEU A 66 9.69 1.53 3.77
C LEU A 66 10.99 2.34 3.65
N SER A 67 11.98 2.08 4.51
CA SER A 67 13.26 2.79 4.44
C SER A 67 14.08 2.38 3.21
N LYS A 68 13.96 1.13 2.77
CA LYS A 68 14.69 0.62 1.59
C LYS A 68 14.02 0.97 0.26
N TYR A 69 12.69 0.93 0.20
CA TYR A 69 11.95 1.03 -1.06
C TYR A 69 10.97 2.20 -1.12
N ASN A 70 10.48 2.68 0.03
CA ASN A 70 9.44 3.71 0.13
C ASN A 70 8.16 3.35 -0.66
N GLY A 71 7.64 2.14 -0.43
CA GLY A 71 6.51 1.60 -1.19
C GLY A 71 6.93 1.14 -2.59
N GLY A 72 5.99 1.22 -3.54
CA GLY A 72 6.25 0.88 -4.95
C GLY A 72 5.36 -0.24 -5.48
N LYS A 73 5.51 -0.55 -6.77
CA LYS A 73 4.73 -1.61 -7.43
C LYS A 73 5.52 -2.91 -7.40
N PRO A 74 5.01 -3.97 -6.74
CA PRO A 74 5.72 -5.25 -6.70
C PRO A 74 5.77 -5.87 -8.10
N GLU A 75 6.91 -6.44 -8.45
CA GLU A 75 7.14 -7.22 -9.65
C GLU A 75 7.87 -8.52 -9.26
N PRO A 76 7.22 -9.70 -9.37
CA PRO A 76 5.82 -9.93 -9.76
C PRO A 76 4.78 -9.27 -8.84
N SER A 77 3.57 -9.01 -9.34
CA SER A 77 2.49 -8.34 -8.58
C SER A 77 1.47 -9.27 -7.95
N ALA A 78 1.44 -10.54 -8.37
CA ALA A 78 0.42 -11.50 -7.97
C ALA A 78 0.84 -12.26 -6.71
N ILE A 79 -0.12 -12.46 -5.79
CA ILE A 79 0.01 -13.39 -4.66
C ILE A 79 -1.23 -14.27 -4.56
N LYS A 80 -1.04 -15.48 -4.01
CA LYS A 80 -2.12 -16.43 -3.80
C LYS A 80 -2.58 -16.42 -2.34
N ILE A 81 -3.87 -16.20 -2.11
CA ILE A 81 -4.52 -16.28 -0.81
C ILE A 81 -5.54 -17.40 -0.87
N LYS A 82 -5.23 -18.54 -0.21
CA LYS A 82 -6.05 -19.76 -0.28
C LYS A 82 -6.28 -20.18 -1.74
N THR A 83 -7.52 -20.05 -2.23
CA THR A 83 -7.93 -20.38 -3.60
C THR A 83 -8.00 -19.17 -4.53
N LYS A 84 -7.86 -17.94 -4.01
CA LYS A 84 -7.91 -16.70 -4.78
C LYS A 84 -6.50 -16.25 -5.16
N SER A 85 -6.34 -15.70 -6.35
CA SER A 85 -5.14 -14.93 -6.74
C SER A 85 -5.52 -13.47 -6.75
N ILE A 86 -4.73 -12.62 -6.09
CA ILE A 86 -4.90 -11.17 -6.13
C ILE A 86 -3.67 -10.52 -6.76
N SER A 87 -3.84 -9.34 -7.35
CA SER A 87 -2.74 -8.56 -7.91
C SER A 87 -2.59 -7.25 -7.15
N ILE A 88 -1.47 -7.09 -6.45
CA ILE A 88 -1.13 -5.89 -5.72
C ILE A 88 -0.70 -4.81 -6.71
N GLN A 89 -1.46 -3.72 -6.78
CA GLN A 89 -1.17 -2.63 -7.70
C GLN A 89 0.03 -1.81 -7.21
N TYR A 90 0.07 -1.51 -5.90
CA TYR A 90 1.18 -0.83 -5.25
C TYR A 90 1.11 -0.95 -3.72
N PHE A 91 2.28 -0.82 -3.10
CA PHE A 91 2.44 -0.53 -1.68
C PHE A 91 2.48 0.99 -1.47
N TYR A 92 1.80 1.46 -0.42
CA TYR A 92 1.78 2.88 -0.07
C TYR A 92 3.17 3.36 0.35
N ALA A 93 3.55 4.54 -0.14
CA ALA A 93 4.79 5.20 0.22
C ALA A 93 4.61 6.07 1.48
N HIS A 94 5.70 6.33 2.21
CA HIS A 94 5.70 7.38 3.22
C HIS A 94 5.45 8.75 2.57
N SER A 95 6.12 9.04 1.46
CA SER A 95 5.94 10.25 0.68
C SER A 95 6.15 10.00 -0.80
N THR A 96 5.40 10.73 -1.64
CA THR A 96 5.53 10.73 -3.10
C THR A 96 4.72 11.91 -3.68
N PRO A 97 5.08 12.43 -4.87
CA PRO A 97 4.28 13.42 -5.59
C PRO A 97 2.82 13.00 -5.88
N LEU A 98 2.53 11.70 -5.85
CA LEU A 98 1.17 11.15 -5.96
C LEU A 98 0.54 10.95 -4.58
N ALA A 99 -0.15 11.97 -4.07
CA ALA A 99 -0.76 11.95 -2.74
C ALA A 99 -1.62 10.70 -2.48
N SER A 100 -2.37 10.22 -3.49
CA SER A 100 -3.22 9.01 -3.37
C SER A 100 -2.45 7.72 -3.08
N CYS A 101 -1.14 7.71 -3.30
CA CYS A 101 -0.26 6.56 -3.04
C CYS A 101 0.54 6.73 -1.73
N THR A 102 0.18 7.69 -0.87
CA THR A 102 0.85 7.90 0.42
C THR A 102 0.12 7.19 1.57
N LEU A 103 0.87 6.82 2.60
CA LEU A 103 0.33 6.24 3.84
C LEU A 103 -0.61 7.21 4.54
N ASP A 104 -0.27 8.49 4.61
CA ASP A 104 -1.12 9.53 5.20
C ASP A 104 -2.50 9.60 4.54
N TYR A 105 -2.52 9.61 3.20
CA TYR A 105 -3.75 9.58 2.43
C TYR A 105 -4.55 8.31 2.70
N ALA A 106 -3.91 7.15 2.67
CA ALA A 106 -4.59 5.87 2.87
C ALA A 106 -5.16 5.73 4.29
N ILE A 107 -4.37 6.05 5.32
CA ILE A 107 -4.81 6.01 6.72
C ILE A 107 -5.99 6.96 6.92
N THR A 108 -5.95 8.16 6.35
CA THR A 108 -7.05 9.13 6.43
C THR A 108 -8.30 8.62 5.71
N MET A 109 -8.14 8.10 4.48
CA MET A 109 -9.24 7.65 3.62
C MET A 109 -9.99 6.44 4.19
N TYR A 110 -9.29 5.55 4.88
CA TYR A 110 -9.87 4.32 5.44
C TYR A 110 -10.12 4.40 6.95
N LYS A 111 -9.93 5.58 7.56
CA LYS A 111 -10.26 5.80 8.97
C LYS A 111 -11.73 5.52 9.23
N GLY A 112 -12.02 4.64 10.20
CA GLY A 112 -13.39 4.24 10.54
C GLY A 112 -13.99 3.18 9.60
N ARG A 113 -13.26 2.72 8.58
CA ARG A 113 -13.67 1.65 7.66
C ARG A 113 -12.94 0.33 7.92
N ILE A 114 -11.71 0.43 8.42
CA ILE A 114 -10.89 -0.72 8.83
C ILE A 114 -10.85 -0.82 10.36
N PRO A 115 -10.64 -2.03 10.93
CA PRO A 115 -10.54 -2.18 12.38
C PRO A 115 -9.42 -1.34 13.00
N LEU A 116 -9.65 -0.86 14.23
CA LEU A 116 -8.67 -0.09 14.98
C LEU A 116 -7.36 -0.88 15.19
N GLY A 117 -6.23 -0.18 15.11
CA GLY A 117 -4.91 -0.79 15.24
C GLY A 117 -4.37 -1.45 13.97
N TYR A 118 -5.09 -1.34 12.85
CA TYR A 118 -4.63 -1.73 11.53
C TYR A 118 -4.37 -0.51 10.65
N ILE A 119 -3.40 -0.63 9.75
CA ILE A 119 -3.12 0.39 8.73
C ILE A 119 -3.12 -0.22 7.33
N PRO A 120 -3.59 0.53 6.31
CA PRO A 120 -3.44 0.11 4.93
C PRO A 120 -1.96 0.20 4.52
N ILE A 121 -1.43 -0.87 3.92
CA ILE A 121 -0.05 -0.93 3.43
C ILE A 121 0.03 -1.17 1.93
N ALA A 122 -1.01 -1.72 1.30
CA ALA A 122 -1.08 -1.89 -0.14
C ALA A 122 -2.50 -1.78 -0.67
N HIS A 123 -2.61 -1.39 -1.94
CA HIS A 123 -3.84 -1.35 -2.72
C HIS A 123 -3.77 -2.43 -3.80
N ASP A 124 -4.80 -3.28 -3.89
CA ASP A 124 -4.90 -4.27 -4.95
C ASP A 124 -5.54 -3.66 -6.21
N SER A 125 -5.55 -4.39 -7.32
CA SER A 125 -6.15 -3.88 -8.57
C SER A 125 -7.68 -3.89 -8.56
N GLY A 126 -8.30 -4.53 -7.55
CA GLY A 126 -9.74 -4.67 -7.38
C GLY A 126 -10.38 -3.63 -6.46
N GLY A 127 -9.60 -2.80 -5.75
CA GLY A 127 -10.10 -1.81 -4.78
C GLY A 127 -10.03 -2.27 -3.31
N SER A 128 -9.54 -3.48 -3.08
CA SER A 128 -9.28 -4.08 -1.77
C SER A 128 -7.88 -3.71 -1.26
N LEU A 129 -7.62 -4.03 0.02
CA LEU A 129 -6.40 -3.60 0.71
C LEU A 129 -5.61 -4.78 1.28
N LEU A 130 -4.30 -4.59 1.40
CA LEU A 130 -3.53 -5.26 2.44
C LEU A 130 -3.43 -4.34 3.66
N LEU A 131 -3.77 -4.88 4.82
CA LEU A 131 -3.68 -4.24 6.12
C LEU A 131 -2.55 -4.85 6.94
N LEU A 132 -1.78 -4.01 7.63
CA LEU A 132 -0.80 -4.43 8.63
C LEU A 132 -1.39 -4.22 10.02
N SER A 133 -1.31 -5.24 10.87
CA SER A 133 -1.65 -5.10 12.28
C SER A 133 -0.50 -4.44 13.04
N CYS A 134 -0.81 -3.41 13.82
CA CYS A 134 0.16 -2.67 14.65
C CYS A 134 -0.09 -2.88 16.15
N ILE A 135 -0.93 -3.84 16.53
CA ILE A 135 -1.43 -3.99 17.91
C ILE A 135 -1.35 -5.43 18.42
N GLY A 136 -1.16 -5.54 19.75
CA GLY A 136 -1.26 -6.79 20.49
C GLY A 136 -0.36 -7.91 19.96
N ASN A 137 -0.84 -9.16 20.11
CA ASN A 137 -0.11 -10.37 19.71
C ASN A 137 -0.03 -10.55 18.19
N ASN A 138 -0.85 -9.83 17.42
CA ASN A 138 -0.90 -9.92 15.97
C ASN A 138 -0.02 -8.85 15.29
N LYS A 139 0.72 -8.05 16.06
CA LYS A 139 1.59 -6.99 15.51
C LYS A 139 2.55 -7.56 14.47
N GLY A 140 2.54 -6.98 13.26
CA GLY A 140 3.33 -7.41 12.11
C GLY A 140 2.58 -8.34 11.15
N GLU A 141 1.46 -8.92 11.55
CA GLU A 141 0.66 -9.77 10.67
C GLU A 141 -0.02 -8.95 9.58
N VAL A 142 -0.12 -9.55 8.39
CA VAL A 142 -0.72 -8.94 7.21
C VAL A 142 -2.05 -9.63 6.89
N TYR A 143 -3.07 -8.83 6.62
CA TYR A 143 -4.41 -9.28 6.28
C TYR A 143 -4.85 -8.68 4.96
N TYR A 144 -5.58 -9.45 4.16
CA TYR A 144 -6.34 -8.94 3.04
C TYR A 144 -7.72 -8.50 3.54
N TRP A 145 -8.13 -7.30 3.19
CA TRP A 145 -9.44 -6.73 3.50
C TRP A 145 -10.21 -6.59 2.20
N ASP A 146 -11.33 -7.32 2.08
CA ASP A 146 -12.16 -7.33 0.88
C ASP A 146 -13.18 -6.19 0.92
N HIS A 147 -13.02 -5.22 0.01
CA HIS A 147 -13.90 -4.05 -0.03
C HIS A 147 -15.34 -4.40 -0.47
N ASN A 148 -15.54 -5.53 -1.16
CA ASN A 148 -16.86 -5.93 -1.63
C ASN A 148 -17.77 -6.41 -0.49
N ASP A 149 -17.16 -6.96 0.57
CA ASP A 149 -17.83 -7.47 1.75
C ASP A 149 -17.65 -6.51 2.95
N GLU A 150 -17.38 -5.22 2.68
CA GLU A 150 -17.27 -4.19 3.71
C GLU A 150 -18.59 -4.05 4.49
N ALA A 151 -18.48 -3.70 5.78
CA ALA A 151 -19.63 -3.37 6.60
C ALA A 151 -20.43 -2.23 5.99
N ASP A 152 -21.76 -2.31 6.06
CA ASP A 152 -22.60 -1.15 5.79
C ASP A 152 -22.12 0.04 6.63
N CYS A 153 -22.16 1.24 6.05
CA CYS A 153 -21.65 2.48 6.68
C CYS A 153 -22.28 2.82 8.06
N SER A 154 -23.31 2.08 8.49
CA SER A 154 -23.99 2.20 9.78
C SER A 154 -23.48 1.21 10.85
N ALA A 155 -22.53 0.34 10.52
CA ALA A 155 -22.00 -0.69 11.41
C ALA A 155 -20.52 -0.45 11.74
N GLU A 156 -20.11 -0.92 12.92
CA GLU A 156 -18.69 -0.94 13.31
C GLU A 156 -17.86 -1.79 12.33
N PRO A 157 -16.62 -1.41 12.01
CA PRO A 157 -15.71 -2.24 11.23
C PRO A 157 -15.57 -3.63 11.85
N PHE A 158 -15.88 -4.68 11.09
CA PHE A 158 -15.83 -6.05 11.58
C PHE A 158 -14.80 -6.88 10.82
N PHE A 159 -14.26 -7.90 11.48
CA PHE A 159 -13.17 -8.74 10.94
C PHE A 159 -13.61 -9.75 9.87
N GLY A 160 -14.90 -9.84 9.54
CA GLY A 160 -15.44 -10.91 8.72
C GLY A 160 -15.09 -10.82 7.23
N ASN A 161 -14.69 -9.63 6.75
CA ASN A 161 -14.14 -9.43 5.42
C ASN A 161 -12.60 -9.44 5.37
N MET A 162 -11.95 -9.83 6.47
CA MET A 162 -10.51 -9.92 6.57
C MET A 162 -10.02 -11.37 6.52
N ALA A 163 -8.98 -11.62 5.73
CA ALA A 163 -8.29 -12.91 5.67
C ALA A 163 -6.80 -12.71 5.96
N LYS A 164 -6.26 -13.45 6.93
CA LYS A 164 -4.81 -13.44 7.18
C LYS A 164 -4.05 -13.95 5.95
N VAL A 165 -3.03 -13.20 5.55
CA VAL A 165 -2.17 -13.47 4.38
C VAL A 165 -0.80 -13.94 4.82
N ALA A 166 -0.17 -13.22 5.76
CA ALA A 166 1.18 -13.48 6.20
C ALA A 166 1.36 -13.14 7.69
N THR A 167 2.37 -13.74 8.31
CA THR A 167 2.76 -13.50 9.71
C THR A 167 3.69 -12.30 9.90
N SER A 168 4.25 -11.79 8.79
CA SER A 168 5.15 -10.64 8.76
C SER A 168 5.14 -10.01 7.37
N PHE A 169 5.67 -8.80 7.21
CA PHE A 169 5.88 -8.22 5.88
C PHE A 169 6.92 -9.03 5.10
N THR A 170 7.95 -9.55 5.79
CA THR A 170 8.96 -10.41 5.17
C THR A 170 8.36 -11.69 4.58
N ASP A 171 7.39 -12.30 5.27
CA ASP A 171 6.68 -13.47 4.76
C ASP A 171 5.81 -13.12 3.57
N LEU A 172 5.13 -11.96 3.60
CA LEU A 172 4.39 -11.44 2.46
C LEU A 172 5.32 -11.24 1.25
N ASP A 173 6.49 -10.63 1.42
CA ASP A 173 7.44 -10.40 0.32
C ASP A 173 7.88 -11.70 -0.36
N ARG A 174 8.03 -12.79 0.40
CA ARG A 174 8.35 -14.11 -0.15
C ARG A 174 7.24 -14.69 -1.03
N MET A 175 6.00 -14.21 -0.92
CA MET A 175 4.86 -14.71 -1.69
C MET A 175 4.82 -14.20 -3.13
N PHE A 176 5.58 -13.17 -3.49
CA PHE A 176 5.66 -12.64 -4.86
C PHE A 176 6.64 -13.43 -5.77
N GLN A 177 7.18 -14.56 -5.30
CA GLN A 177 8.16 -15.37 -6.03
C GLN A 177 7.51 -16.42 -6.93
#